data_AF-A0A1A8XJ68-F1
#
_entry.id   AF-A0A1A8XJ68-F1
#
_cell.length_a   1.000
_cell.length_b   1.000
_cell.length_c   1.000
_cell.angle_alpha   90.00
_cell.angle_beta   90.00
_cell.angle_gamma   90.00
#
_symmetry.space_group_name_H-M   'P 1'
#
loop_
_entity.id
_entity.type
_entity.pdbx_description
1 polymer ?
#
loop_
_entity_poly.entity_id
_entity_poly.type
_entity_poly.pdbx_seq_one_letter_code
_entity_poly.pdbx_strand_id
1 'polypeptide(L)'
;MKGLIFADDGWAMTPGATRKSDKRYRYYVNTASMKIGKEACSVSRVPAGEIEAAVIAQVRKVLQAPEVMSQAISEVVALEPAADAQQVIRTLQSIAPVWDELFPAEQARIIQLLVERVTVSPTGLLIDLKAAGMRGLIQTVMPERKAA
;
A
#
# COMPACT_ATOMS: atom_id res chain seq x y z
N MET A 1 -0.57 1.58 8.59
CA MET A 1 -0.78 2.47 7.42
C MET A 1 -1.16 3.88 7.84
N LYS A 2 -0.33 4.54 8.68
CA LYS A 2 -0.70 5.85 9.22
C LYS A 2 -0.73 6.89 8.08
N GLY A 3 -1.77 7.72 8.05
CA GLY A 3 -1.89 8.83 7.11
C GLY A 3 -2.38 8.48 5.71
N LEU A 4 -2.67 7.20 5.42
CA LEU A 4 -3.18 6.78 4.12
C LEU A 4 -4.70 6.56 4.10
N ILE A 5 -5.33 6.36 5.25
CA ILE A 5 -6.73 5.92 5.35
C ILE A 5 -7.65 7.12 5.61
N PHE A 6 -8.68 7.24 4.79
CA PHE A 6 -9.71 8.27 4.84
C PHE A 6 -11.08 7.61 4.76
N ALA A 7 -12.10 8.26 5.31
CA ALA A 7 -13.49 7.89 5.06
C ALA A 7 -14.01 8.57 3.79
N ASP A 8 -15.15 8.10 3.30
CA ASP A 8 -15.89 8.62 2.15
C ASP A 8 -16.35 10.09 2.34
N ASP A 9 -16.55 10.51 3.58
CA ASP A 9 -16.77 11.91 3.99
C ASP A 9 -15.53 12.81 3.87
N GLY A 10 -14.39 12.26 3.43
CA GLY A 10 -13.15 12.98 3.20
C GLY A 10 -12.26 13.13 4.44
N TRP A 11 -12.70 12.72 5.63
CA TRP A 11 -11.92 12.86 6.85
C TRP A 11 -10.88 11.75 7.00
N ALA A 12 -9.70 12.13 7.48
CA ALA A 12 -8.65 11.18 7.79
C ALA A 12 -9.08 10.25 8.93
N MET A 13 -8.75 8.97 8.81
CA MET A 13 -8.92 8.00 9.88
C MET A 13 -7.61 7.82 10.64
N THR A 14 -7.66 8.04 11.95
CA THR A 14 -6.48 8.00 12.83
C THR A 14 -6.39 6.64 13.52
N PRO A 15 -5.21 6.01 13.59
CA PRO A 15 -5.05 4.76 14.32
C PRO A 15 -5.30 4.96 15.81
N GLY A 16 -6.11 4.09 16.40
CA GLY A 16 -6.35 4.00 17.83
C GLY A 16 -6.24 2.55 18.29
N ALA A 17 -6.13 2.37 19.61
CA ALA A 17 -6.15 1.04 20.20
C ALA A 17 -6.80 1.07 21.58
N THR A 18 -7.50 -0.01 21.90
CA THR A 18 -7.96 -0.31 23.26
C THR A 18 -7.32 -1.60 23.74
N ARG A 19 -7.22 -1.73 25.06
CA ARG A 19 -6.77 -2.96 25.71
C ARG A 19 -7.91 -3.50 26.56
N LYS A 20 -8.19 -4.80 26.44
CA LYS A 20 -9.09 -5.52 27.34
C LYS A 20 -8.37 -6.77 27.81
N SER A 21 -8.09 -6.85 29.12
CA SER A 21 -7.23 -7.89 29.69
C SER A 21 -5.87 -7.91 28.96
N ASP A 22 -5.47 -9.06 28.42
CA ASP A 22 -4.23 -9.21 27.66
C ASP A 22 -4.36 -8.94 26.15
N LYS A 23 -5.59 -8.71 25.65
CA LYS A 23 -5.84 -8.50 24.23
C LYS A 23 -5.83 -7.02 23.86
N ARG A 24 -5.03 -6.66 22.84
CA ARG A 24 -4.99 -5.33 22.24
C ARG A 24 -5.81 -5.30 20.95
N TYR A 25 -6.78 -4.40 20.88
CA TYR A 25 -7.62 -4.18 19.72
C TYR A 25 -7.15 -2.91 19.02
N ARG A 26 -6.82 -3.02 17.74
CA ARG A 26 -6.39 -1.89 16.90
C ARG A 26 -7.51 -1.53 15.94
N TYR A 27 -7.75 -0.24 15.77
CA TYR A 27 -8.77 0.28 14.88
C TYR A 27 -8.31 1.60 14.25
N TYR A 28 -8.92 2.00 13.14
CA TYR A 28 -8.84 3.36 12.63
C TYR A 28 -10.14 4.07 12.98
N VAL A 29 -10.07 5.30 13.50
CA VAL A 29 -11.24 6.12 13.89
C VAL A 29 -11.34 7.32 12.98
N ASN A 30 -12.53 7.59 12.48
CA ASN A 30 -12.81 8.81 11.74
C ASN A 30 -12.70 10.02 12.66
N THR A 31 -11.89 11.00 12.26
CA THR A 31 -11.64 12.21 13.06
C THR A 31 -12.88 13.10 13.19
N ALA A 32 -13.80 13.10 12.23
CA ALA A 32 -15.11 13.77 12.36
C ALA A 32 -15.93 13.16 13.50
N SER A 33 -15.93 11.83 13.63
CA SER A 33 -16.64 11.13 14.70
C SER A 33 -16.15 11.51 16.10
N MET A 34 -14.87 11.87 16.22
CA MET A 34 -14.25 12.29 17.48
C MET A 34 -14.51 13.77 17.81
N LYS A 35 -14.54 14.63 16.79
CA LYS A 35 -14.62 16.10 16.96
C LYS A 35 -16.05 16.64 16.94
N ILE A 36 -16.89 16.08 16.07
CA ILE A 36 -18.24 16.58 15.79
C ILE A 36 -19.28 15.63 16.38
N GLY A 37 -19.03 14.32 16.29
CA GLY A 37 -19.90 13.28 16.82
C GLY A 37 -20.15 12.18 15.79
N LYS A 38 -20.68 11.04 16.24
CA LYS A 38 -20.83 9.84 15.39
C LYS A 38 -21.76 10.04 14.20
N GLU A 39 -22.75 10.93 14.32
CA GLU A 39 -23.73 11.20 13.26
C GLU A 39 -23.14 11.98 12.09
N ALA A 40 -21.97 12.61 12.27
CA ALA A 40 -21.28 13.38 11.24
C ALA A 40 -20.54 12.50 10.20
N CYS A 41 -20.53 11.17 10.38
CA CYS A 41 -19.81 10.26 9.50
C CYS A 41 -20.60 8.96 9.24
N SER A 42 -20.47 8.42 8.04
CA SER A 42 -21.03 7.11 7.66
C SER A 42 -20.24 5.95 8.29
N VAL A 43 -18.91 6.10 8.41
CA VAL A 43 -17.98 5.13 8.97
C VAL A 43 -17.22 5.76 10.12
N SER A 44 -17.59 5.38 11.35
CA SER A 44 -16.94 5.91 12.55
C SER A 44 -15.63 5.20 12.89
N ARG A 45 -15.57 3.87 12.71
CA ARG A 45 -14.40 3.03 13.05
C ARG A 45 -14.31 1.82 12.14
N VAL A 46 -13.08 1.39 11.86
CA VAL A 46 -12.80 0.11 11.19
C VAL A 46 -11.71 -0.69 11.92
N PRO A 47 -11.80 -2.04 11.97
CA PRO A 47 -10.75 -2.89 12.52
C PRO A 47 -9.45 -2.74 11.72
N ALA A 48 -8.33 -2.45 12.41
CA ALA A 48 -7.06 -2.22 11.72
C ALA A 48 -6.53 -3.47 11.02
N GLY A 49 -6.73 -4.66 11.59
CA GLY A 49 -6.26 -5.91 10.99
C GLY A 49 -6.94 -6.21 9.65
N GLU A 50 -8.26 -6.06 9.58
CA GLU A 50 -9.05 -6.34 8.37
C GLU A 50 -8.72 -5.34 7.26
N ILE A 51 -8.70 -4.04 7.57
CA ILE A 51 -8.41 -3.01 6.55
C ILE A 51 -6.97 -3.11 6.03
N GLU A 52 -6.00 -3.36 6.92
CA GLU A 52 -4.60 -3.50 6.53
C GLU A 52 -4.40 -4.72 5.63
N ALA A 53 -5.00 -5.86 5.99
CA ALA A 53 -4.94 -7.08 5.19
C ALA A 53 -5.61 -6.90 3.82
N ALA A 54 -6.78 -6.24 3.76
CA ALA A 54 -7.48 -5.97 2.51
C ALA A 54 -6.66 -5.08 1.57
N VAL A 55 -6.05 -4.01 2.10
CA VAL A 55 -5.19 -3.11 1.32
C VAL A 55 -3.94 -3.84 0.83
N ILE A 56 -3.26 -4.62 1.68
CA ILE A 56 -2.10 -5.44 1.28
C ILE A 56 -2.49 -6.37 0.13
N ALA A 57 -3.60 -7.11 0.27
CA ALA A 57 -4.05 -8.06 -0.73
C ALA A 57 -4.39 -7.39 -2.06
N GLN A 58 -5.04 -6.23 -2.03
CA GLN A 58 -5.41 -5.52 -3.25
C GLN A 58 -4.20 -4.89 -3.95
N VAL A 59 -3.28 -4.27 -3.21
CA VAL A 59 -2.03 -3.73 -3.77
C VAL A 59 -1.20 -4.85 -4.40
N ARG A 60 -1.12 -6.02 -3.75
CA ARG A 60 -0.45 -7.20 -4.32
C ARG A 60 -1.07 -7.60 -5.66
N LYS A 61 -2.39 -7.67 -5.78
CA LYS A 61 -3.07 -8.00 -7.04
C LYS A 61 -2.73 -7.00 -8.14
N VAL A 62 -2.68 -5.71 -7.82
CA VAL A 62 -2.30 -4.68 -8.80
C VAL A 62 -0.84 -4.85 -9.24
N LEU A 63 0.09 -5.10 -8.31
CA LEU A 63 1.50 -5.32 -8.64
C LEU A 63 1.74 -6.57 -9.50
N GLN A 64 0.85 -7.55 -9.41
CA GLN A 64 0.88 -8.76 -10.24
C GLN A 64 0.11 -8.62 -11.56
N ALA A 65 -0.54 -7.47 -11.81
CA ALA A 65 -1.27 -7.24 -13.05
C ALA A 65 -0.30 -7.17 -14.24
N PRO A 66 -0.61 -7.82 -15.38
CA PRO A 66 0.25 -7.84 -16.56
C PRO A 66 0.62 -6.44 -17.06
N GLU A 67 -0.31 -5.49 -16.99
CA GLU A 67 -0.14 -4.11 -17.45
C GLU A 67 0.88 -3.36 -16.58
N VAL A 68 0.78 -3.52 -15.26
CA VAL A 68 1.71 -2.93 -14.27
C VAL A 68 3.10 -3.54 -14.41
N MET A 69 3.17 -4.87 -14.59
CA MET A 69 4.42 -5.57 -14.83
C MET A 69 5.08 -5.10 -16.13
N SER A 70 4.31 -4.99 -17.22
CA SER A 70 4.79 -4.51 -18.52
C SER A 70 5.34 -3.09 -18.42
N GLN A 71 4.61 -2.19 -17.74
CA GLN A 71 5.08 -0.82 -17.55
C GLN A 71 6.35 -0.77 -16.68
N ALA A 72 6.45 -1.58 -15.62
CA ALA A 72 7.66 -1.66 -14.80
C ALA A 72 8.88 -2.12 -15.61
N ILE A 73 8.70 -3.12 -16.48
CA ILE A 73 9.76 -3.59 -17.40
C ILE A 73 10.17 -2.46 -18.34
N SER A 74 9.21 -1.77 -18.98
CA SER A 74 9.49 -0.66 -19.88
C SER A 74 10.25 0.48 -19.20
N GLU A 75 9.89 0.81 -17.96
CA GLU A 75 10.59 1.83 -17.17
C GLU A 75 12.03 1.42 -16.84
N VAL A 76 12.27 0.17 -16.43
CA VAL A 76 13.62 -0.35 -16.16
C VAL A 76 14.49 -0.31 -17.42
N VAL A 77 13.97 -0.80 -18.55
CA VAL A 77 14.70 -0.80 -19.83
C VAL A 77 14.99 0.63 -20.31
N ALA A 78 14.08 1.58 -20.05
CA ALA A 78 14.30 2.98 -20.38
C ALA A 78 15.39 3.64 -19.51
N LEU A 79 15.50 3.24 -18.23
CA LEU A 79 16.53 3.72 -17.31
C LEU A 79 17.90 3.09 -17.58
N GLU A 80 17.91 1.80 -17.96
CA GLU A 80 19.11 1.01 -18.21
C GLU A 80 18.98 0.29 -19.57
N PRO A 81 19.24 0.98 -20.70
CA PRO A 81 19.09 0.40 -22.04
C PRO A 81 19.98 -0.81 -22.33
N ALA A 82 21.06 -0.98 -21.55
CA ALA A 82 21.97 -2.11 -21.62
C ALA A 82 21.48 -3.34 -20.82
N ALA A 83 20.39 -3.22 -20.06
CA ALA A 83 19.85 -4.32 -19.28
C ALA A 83 19.25 -5.40 -20.20
N ASP A 84 19.52 -6.67 -19.89
CA ASP A 84 18.85 -7.79 -20.56
C ASP A 84 17.37 -7.82 -20.14
N ALA A 85 16.50 -7.53 -21.10
CA ALA A 85 15.05 -7.53 -20.90
C ALA A 85 14.53 -8.86 -20.34
N GLN A 86 15.07 -10.00 -20.74
CA GLN A 86 14.66 -11.31 -20.20
C GLN A 86 15.08 -11.49 -18.74
N GLN A 87 16.23 -10.96 -18.35
CA GLN A 87 16.69 -10.99 -16.95
C GLN A 87 15.86 -10.03 -16.08
N VAL A 88 15.51 -8.85 -16.60
CA VAL A 88 14.62 -7.88 -15.93
C VAL A 88 13.24 -8.50 -15.68
N ILE A 89 12.64 -9.12 -16.70
CA ILE A 89 11.35 -9.82 -16.58
C ILE A 89 11.41 -10.89 -15.48
N ARG A 90 12.43 -11.76 -15.52
CA ARG A 90 12.60 -12.82 -14.51
C ARG A 90 12.76 -12.27 -13.10
N THR A 91 13.53 -11.20 -12.96
CA THR A 91 13.77 -10.55 -11.66
C THR A 91 12.48 -9.94 -11.12
N LEU A 92 11.71 -9.22 -11.94
CA LEU A 92 10.45 -8.62 -11.51
C LEU A 92 9.37 -9.68 -11.21
N GLN A 93 9.29 -10.75 -12.00
CA GLN A 93 8.40 -11.88 -11.73
C GLN A 93 8.75 -12.62 -10.44
N SER A 94 10.04 -12.66 -10.06
CA SER A 94 10.48 -13.26 -8.79
C SER A 94 10.05 -12.49 -7.54
N ILE A 95 9.57 -11.24 -7.68
CA ILE A 95 9.10 -10.42 -6.54
C ILE A 95 7.76 -10.94 -5.98
N ALA A 96 6.90 -11.50 -6.84
CA ALA A 96 5.58 -11.98 -6.45
C ALA A 96 5.57 -13.07 -5.35
N PRO A 97 6.47 -14.09 -5.39
CA PRO A 97 6.62 -15.05 -4.29
C PRO A 97 7.35 -14.46 -3.07
N VAL A 98 8.30 -13.53 -3.26
CA VAL A 98 9.06 -12.90 -2.16
C VAL A 98 8.17 -12.01 -1.28
N TRP A 99 7.07 -11.47 -1.82
CA TRP A 99 6.13 -10.62 -1.06
C TRP A 99 5.66 -11.23 0.26
N ASP A 100 5.40 -12.54 0.28
CA ASP A 100 4.91 -13.25 1.48
C ASP A 100 6.03 -13.54 2.48
N GLU A 101 7.29 -13.46 2.06
CA GLU A 101 8.47 -13.60 2.91
C GLU A 101 8.95 -12.25 3.48
N LEU A 102 8.45 -11.13 2.96
CA LEU A 102 8.76 -9.81 3.48
C LEU A 102 8.22 -9.64 4.91
N PHE A 103 9.06 -9.08 5.79
CA PHE A 103 8.59 -8.67 7.10
C PHE A 103 7.46 -7.61 6.95
N PRO A 104 6.52 -7.55 7.92
CA PRO A 104 5.40 -6.60 7.85
C PRO A 104 5.82 -5.12 7.69
N ALA A 105 7.01 -4.75 8.16
CA ALA A 105 7.54 -3.40 8.02
C ALA A 105 7.87 -3.06 6.56
N GLU A 106 8.52 -3.97 5.84
CA GLU A 106 8.83 -3.84 4.41
C GLU A 106 7.57 -3.78 3.55
N GLN A 107 6.58 -4.64 3.82
CA GLN A 107 5.27 -4.55 3.15
C GLN A 107 4.62 -3.18 3.36
N ALA A 108 4.64 -2.66 4.59
CA ALA A 108 4.09 -1.35 4.92
C ALA A 108 4.85 -0.20 4.23
N ARG A 109 6.17 -0.31 4.06
CA ARG A 109 6.98 0.66 3.33
C ARG A 109 6.60 0.67 1.85
N ILE A 110 6.48 -0.49 1.21
CA ILE A 110 6.08 -0.59 -0.19
C ILE A 110 4.69 0.03 -0.40
N ILE A 111 3.75 -0.26 0.50
CA ILE A 111 2.40 0.33 0.43
C ILE A 111 2.46 1.85 0.56
N GLN A 112 3.28 2.40 1.45
CA GLN A 112 3.44 3.85 1.57
C GLN A 112 4.06 4.51 0.32
N LEU A 113 4.85 3.77 -0.45
CA LEU A 113 5.41 4.26 -1.71
C LEU A 113 4.36 4.25 -2.82
N LEU A 114 3.56 3.19 -2.91
CA LEU A 114 2.64 2.95 -4.02
C LEU A 114 1.26 3.57 -3.84
N VAL A 115 0.74 3.59 -2.61
CA VAL A 115 -0.62 4.03 -2.31
C VAL A 115 -0.60 5.51 -1.97
N GLU A 116 -1.43 6.28 -2.67
CA GLU A 116 -1.69 7.68 -2.37
C GLU A 116 -2.72 7.80 -1.26
N ARG A 117 -3.85 7.09 -1.41
CA ARG A 117 -4.99 7.19 -0.52
C ARG A 117 -5.80 5.89 -0.51
N VAL A 118 -6.32 5.54 0.67
CA VAL A 118 -7.32 4.48 0.85
C VAL A 118 -8.59 5.15 1.37
N THR A 119 -9.66 5.09 0.59
CA THR A 119 -10.97 5.61 0.98
C THR A 119 -11.88 4.47 1.41
N VAL A 120 -12.43 4.59 2.62
CA VAL A 120 -13.30 3.60 3.26
C VAL A 120 -14.74 4.11 3.23
N SER A 121 -15.65 3.30 2.72
CA SER A 121 -17.08 3.56 2.74
C SER A 121 -17.84 2.40 3.40
N PRO A 122 -19.14 2.54 3.69
CA PRO A 122 -19.96 1.42 4.16
C PRO A 122 -20.07 0.27 3.13
N THR A 123 -19.86 0.56 1.85
CA THR A 123 -20.03 -0.39 0.75
C THR A 123 -18.72 -1.04 0.30
N GLY A 124 -17.56 -0.50 0.68
CA GLY A 124 -16.28 -1.08 0.30
C GLY A 124 -15.08 -0.16 0.48
N LEU A 125 -14.04 -0.45 -0.29
CA LEU A 125 -12.74 0.20 -0.24
C LEU A 125 -12.33 0.66 -1.63
N LEU A 126 -11.80 1.87 -1.71
CA LEU A 126 -11.20 2.44 -2.90
C LEU A 126 -9.73 2.76 -2.59
N ILE A 127 -8.83 2.35 -3.48
CA ILE A 127 -7.37 2.54 -3.31
C ILE A 127 -6.85 3.34 -4.49
N ASP A 128 -6.41 4.55 -4.19
CA ASP A 128 -5.76 5.44 -5.15
C ASP A 128 -4.25 5.16 -5.14
N LEU A 129 -3.69 4.94 -6.33
CA LEU A 129 -2.27 4.65 -6.51
C LEU A 129 -1.53 5.89 -6.97
N LYS A 130 -0.32 6.09 -6.46
CA LYS A 130 0.54 7.17 -6.94
C LYS A 130 0.96 6.88 -8.38
N ALA A 131 0.69 7.82 -9.28
CA ALA A 131 1.11 7.73 -10.69
C ALA A 131 2.62 7.48 -10.86
N ALA A 132 3.46 7.97 -9.93
CA ALA A 132 4.91 7.76 -9.93
C ALA A 132 5.40 6.61 -9.03
N GLY A 133 4.49 5.87 -8.39
CA GLY A 133 4.84 4.89 -7.34
C GLY A 133 5.73 3.76 -7.83
N MET A 134 5.55 3.32 -9.08
CA MET A 134 6.36 2.26 -9.70
C MET A 134 7.81 2.67 -9.92
N ARG A 135 8.03 3.89 -10.43
CA ARG A 135 9.36 4.45 -10.68
C ARG A 135 10.21 4.51 -9.41
N GLY A 136 9.61 4.88 -8.27
CA GLY A 136 10.28 4.90 -6.97
C GLY A 136 10.57 3.50 -6.39
N LEU A 137 9.74 2.51 -6.73
CA LEU A 137 9.97 1.11 -6.32
C LEU A 137 11.15 0.50 -7.08
N ILE A 138 11.23 0.73 -8.38
CA ILE A 138 12.34 0.28 -9.24
C ILE A 138 13.69 0.81 -8.73
N GLN A 139 13.77 2.09 -8.36
CA GLN A 139 14.97 2.72 -7.79
C GLN A 139 15.37 2.20 -6.40
N THR A 140 14.42 1.61 -5.66
CA THR A 140 14.70 1.01 -4.33
C THR A 140 15.19 -0.43 -4.45
N VAL A 141 14.65 -1.20 -5.39
CA VAL A 141 14.98 -2.63 -5.60
C VAL A 141 16.30 -2.79 -6.36
N MET A 142 16.65 -1.83 -7.22
CA MET A 142 17.98 -1.72 -7.81
C MET A 142 18.79 -0.69 -7.01
N PRO A 143 19.53 -1.08 -5.95
CA PRO A 143 20.49 -0.15 -5.37
C PRO A 143 21.46 0.25 -6.48
N GLU A 144 21.77 1.54 -6.58
CA GLU A 144 22.85 2.03 -7.44
C GLU A 144 24.09 1.17 -7.17
N ARG A 145 24.49 0.35 -8.14
CA ARG A 145 25.79 -0.31 -8.08
C ARG A 145 26.81 0.81 -7.99
N LYS A 146 27.39 1.02 -6.81
CA LYS A 146 28.62 1.80 -6.67
C LYS A 146 29.62 1.21 -7.66
N ALA A 147 29.91 1.96 -8.71
CA ALA A 147 31.05 1.70 -9.56
C ALA A 147 32.29 1.72 -8.66
N ALA A 148 32.95 0.57 -8.56
CA ALA A 148 34.30 0.42 -8.05
C ALA A 148 35.22 0.17 -9.23
#